data_AF-A0A7S3BX50-F1
#
_entry.id   AF-A0A7S3BX50-F1
#
_cell.length_a   1.000
_cell.length_b   1.000
_cell.length_c   1.000
_cell.angle_alpha   90.00
_cell.angle_beta   90.00
_cell.angle_gamma   90.00
#
_symmetry.space_group_name_H-M   'P 1'
#
loop_
_entity.id
_entity.type
_entity.pdbx_description
1 polymer ?
#
loop_
_entity_poly.entity_id
_entity_poly.type
_entity_poly.pdbx_seq_one_letter_code
_entity_poly.pdbx_strand_id
1 'polypeptide(L)'
;SMACYYYSPPPAEGSSALWVVHLAGGGLCTTERGCLSRANTPLGSGARNAAPTVAGAGVLSNDAAANPHFWGAHKVAVPYQSGDAFHGTRLAATAATWGLYFSG
;
A
#
# COMPACT_ATOMS: atom_id res chain seq x y z
N SER A 1 11.07 2.50 -7.58
CA SER A 1 9.97 2.71 -8.57
C SER A 1 8.94 3.62 -7.92
N MET A 2 8.04 4.24 -8.71
CA MET A 2 7.01 5.12 -8.16
C MET A 2 6.08 4.38 -7.19
N ALA A 3 5.63 5.03 -6.12
CA ALA A 3 4.59 4.51 -5.24
C ALA A 3 3.27 4.28 -6.01
N CYS A 4 2.40 3.43 -5.47
CA CYS A 4 1.09 3.17 -6.05
C CYS A 4 0.02 2.96 -4.97
N TYR A 5 -1.24 3.00 -5.39
CA TYR A 5 -2.41 2.61 -4.60
C TYR A 5 -3.43 1.96 -5.51
N TYR A 6 -4.35 1.19 -4.93
CA TYR A 6 -5.55 0.69 -5.59
C TYR A 6 -6.76 1.48 -5.14
N TYR A 7 -7.69 1.72 -6.05
CA TYR A 7 -8.94 2.40 -5.75
C TYR A 7 -10.13 1.57 -6.24
N SER A 8 -11.16 1.47 -5.39
CA SER A 8 -12.46 0.91 -5.74
C SER A 8 -13.57 1.90 -5.35
N PRO A 9 -14.44 2.30 -6.30
CA PRO A 9 -15.60 3.12 -5.99
C PRO A 9 -16.68 2.30 -5.24
N PRO A 10 -17.67 2.96 -4.62
CA PRO A 10 -18.84 2.30 -4.06
C PRO A 10 -19.54 1.39 -5.11
N PRO A 11 -20.03 0.19 -4.71
CA PRO A 11 -20.59 -0.79 -5.63
C PRO A 11 -21.98 -0.46 -6.20
N ALA A 12 -22.73 0.46 -5.60
CA ALA A 12 -23.97 0.98 -6.15
C ALA A 12 -23.76 2.42 -6.66
N GLU A 13 -24.48 2.82 -7.71
CA GLU A 13 -24.47 4.22 -8.15
C GLU A 13 -25.09 5.11 -7.07
N GLY A 14 -24.21 5.76 -6.31
CA GLY A 14 -24.54 6.67 -5.22
C GLY A 14 -23.27 7.25 -4.63
N SER A 15 -23.29 8.54 -4.30
CA SER A 15 -22.15 9.19 -3.65
C SER A 15 -22.04 8.72 -2.21
N SER A 16 -20.93 8.07 -1.87
CA SER A 16 -20.57 7.75 -0.49
C SER A 16 -19.67 8.86 0.04
N ALA A 17 -20.00 9.42 1.21
CA ALA A 17 -19.09 10.32 1.91
C ALA A 17 -17.99 9.56 2.67
N LEU A 18 -18.09 8.23 2.74
CA LEU A 18 -17.21 7.39 3.55
C LEU A 18 -16.02 6.89 2.73
N TRP A 19 -14.83 7.08 3.31
CA TRP A 19 -13.57 6.60 2.76
C TRP A 19 -12.91 5.61 3.72
N VAL A 20 -12.48 4.48 3.17
CA VAL A 20 -11.61 3.53 3.85
C VAL A 20 -10.26 3.56 3.17
N VAL A 21 -9.23 3.96 3.92
CA VAL A 21 -7.83 3.90 3.48
C VAL A 21 -7.13 2.82 4.29
N HIS A 22 -6.74 1.74 3.62
CA HIS A 22 -6.07 0.61 4.25
C HIS A 22 -4.57 0.62 3.91
N LEU A 23 -3.75 0.78 4.93
CA LEU A 23 -2.30 0.68 4.83
C LEU A 23 -1.87 -0.77 5.06
N ALA A 24 -1.29 -1.41 4.04
CA ALA A 24 -0.82 -2.78 4.19
C ALA A 24 0.35 -2.89 5.20
N GLY A 25 0.55 -4.07 5.77
CA GLY A 25 1.72 -4.38 6.59
C GLY A 25 2.78 -5.14 5.80
N GLY A 26 3.82 -5.62 6.50
CA GLY A 26 4.84 -6.50 5.90
C GLY A 26 6.22 -6.44 6.54
N GLY A 27 6.33 -6.08 7.83
CA GLY A 27 7.61 -5.96 8.55
C GLY A 27 8.40 -4.71 8.17
N LEU A 28 9.71 -4.72 8.39
CA LEU A 28 10.60 -3.59 8.07
C LEU A 28 11.99 -4.13 7.71
N CYS A 29 12.87 -3.26 7.22
CA CYS A 29 14.28 -3.59 7.02
C CYS A 29 15.17 -2.58 7.75
N THR A 30 16.24 -3.03 8.39
CA THR A 30 17.14 -2.17 9.22
C THR A 30 18.61 -2.28 8.86
N THR A 31 18.98 -3.19 7.95
CA THR A 31 20.36 -3.41 7.53
C THR A 31 20.46 -3.27 6.03
N GLU A 32 21.62 -2.86 5.53
CA GLU A 32 21.88 -2.69 4.10
C GLU A 32 21.49 -3.92 3.30
N ARG A 33 22.02 -5.08 3.68
CA ARG A 33 21.73 -6.36 3.05
C ARG A 33 20.23 -6.69 3.08
N GLY A 34 19.56 -6.43 4.19
CA GLY A 34 18.12 -6.68 4.33
C GLY A 34 17.28 -5.78 3.43
N CYS A 35 17.62 -4.48 3.38
CA CYS A 35 16.88 -3.51 2.58
C CYS A 35 17.11 -3.69 1.08
N LEU A 36 18.35 -3.93 0.65
CA LEU A 36 18.66 -4.21 -0.76
C LEU A 36 18.00 -5.50 -1.26
N SER A 37 17.95 -6.54 -0.42
CA SER A 37 17.23 -7.78 -0.75
C SER A 37 15.73 -7.53 -0.88
N ARG A 38 15.15 -6.74 0.03
CA ARG A 38 13.72 -6.42 0.02
C ARG A 38 13.31 -5.53 -1.16
N ALA A 39 14.17 -4.61 -1.60
CA ALA A 39 13.88 -3.62 -2.65
C ALA A 39 13.39 -4.20 -3.98
N ASN A 40 13.74 -5.45 -4.28
CA ASN A 40 13.34 -6.14 -5.52
C ASN A 40 12.10 -7.05 -5.35
N THR A 41 11.46 -7.02 -4.18
CA THR A 41 10.25 -7.80 -3.86
C THR A 41 9.00 -6.91 -3.90
N PRO A 42 7.78 -7.48 -3.93
CA PRO A 42 6.54 -6.69 -3.83
C PRO A 42 6.46 -5.76 -2.60
N LEU A 43 7.28 -6.02 -1.57
CA LEU A 43 7.36 -5.24 -0.33
C LEU A 43 8.43 -4.13 -0.33
N GLY A 44 9.16 -3.96 -1.43
CA GLY A 44 10.21 -2.94 -1.60
C GLY A 44 10.20 -2.24 -2.96
N SER A 45 9.36 -2.73 -3.88
CA SER A 45 9.17 -2.15 -5.20
C SER A 45 7.77 -1.60 -5.32
N GLY A 46 7.69 -0.32 -5.71
CA GLY A 46 6.47 0.41 -6.06
C GLY A 46 5.58 -0.24 -7.14
N ALA A 47 5.08 0.57 -8.05
CA ALA A 47 4.27 0.15 -9.21
C ALA A 47 4.89 -0.97 -10.09
N ARG A 48 6.21 -1.20 -10.00
CA ARG A 48 6.93 -2.23 -10.78
C ARG A 48 6.42 -3.65 -10.53
N ASN A 49 6.12 -4.00 -9.27
CA ASN A 49 5.63 -5.35 -8.91
C ASN A 49 4.18 -5.32 -8.41
N ALA A 50 3.47 -4.22 -8.65
CA ALA A 50 2.05 -4.12 -8.35
C ALA A 50 1.25 -4.83 -9.45
N ALA A 51 0.29 -5.67 -9.06
CA ALA A 51 -0.69 -6.19 -10.01
C ALA A 51 -1.56 -5.03 -10.54
N PRO A 52 -2.13 -5.10 -11.75
CA PRO A 52 -3.03 -4.05 -12.26
C PRO A 52 -4.31 -3.91 -11.41
N THR A 53 -4.80 -5.02 -10.85
CA THR A 53 -5.98 -5.08 -10.00
C THR A 53 -5.77 -6.06 -8.86
N VAL A 54 -6.52 -5.88 -7.77
CA VAL A 54 -6.53 -6.78 -6.60
C VAL A 54 -7.96 -6.97 -6.11
N ALA A 55 -8.26 -8.16 -5.58
CA ALA A 55 -9.54 -8.41 -4.93
C ALA A 55 -9.54 -7.83 -3.51
N GLY A 56 -10.52 -6.98 -3.19
CA GLY A 56 -10.72 -6.48 -1.84
C GLY A 56 -11.29 -7.56 -0.92
N ALA A 57 -10.78 -7.64 0.30
CA ALA A 57 -11.24 -8.58 1.33
C ALA A 57 -11.38 -7.88 2.69
N GLY A 58 -12.13 -8.49 3.61
CA GLY A 58 -12.40 -7.89 4.93
C GLY A 58 -13.00 -6.49 4.79
N VAL A 59 -12.38 -5.50 5.45
CA VAL A 59 -12.82 -4.08 5.39
C VAL A 59 -12.79 -3.48 3.98
N LEU A 60 -12.02 -4.09 3.06
CA LEU A 60 -11.96 -3.68 1.65
C LEU A 60 -12.97 -4.43 0.75
N SER A 61 -13.77 -5.35 1.29
CA SER A 61 -14.77 -6.07 0.51
C SER A 61 -15.96 -5.17 0.16
N ASN A 62 -16.50 -5.34 -1.06
CA ASN A 62 -17.74 -4.71 -1.52
C ASN A 62 -18.99 -5.55 -1.19
N ASP A 63 -18.82 -6.75 -0.64
CA ASP A 63 -19.91 -7.61 -0.21
C ASP A 63 -20.43 -7.17 1.17
N ALA A 64 -21.71 -6.80 1.23
CA ALA A 64 -22.38 -6.36 2.46
C ALA A 64 -22.45 -7.47 3.53
N ALA A 65 -22.46 -8.75 3.15
CA ALA A 65 -22.44 -9.85 4.11
C ALA A 65 -21.06 -9.99 4.77
N ALA A 66 -19.98 -9.78 4.00
CA ALA A 66 -18.60 -9.87 4.49
C ALA A 66 -18.11 -8.57 5.17
N ASN A 67 -18.67 -7.41 4.79
CA ASN A 67 -18.27 -6.10 5.27
C ASN A 67 -19.50 -5.22 5.58
N PRO A 68 -20.29 -5.55 6.61
CA PRO A 68 -21.58 -4.91 6.88
C PRO A 68 -21.47 -3.40 7.17
N HIS A 69 -20.30 -2.93 7.61
CA HIS A 69 -20.10 -1.54 8.01
C HIS A 69 -19.53 -0.65 6.90
N PHE A 70 -18.71 -1.21 6.00
CA PHE A 70 -17.94 -0.41 5.03
C PHE A 70 -18.09 -0.87 3.57
N TRP A 71 -18.99 -1.81 3.27
CA TRP A 71 -19.19 -2.32 1.90
C TRP A 71 -19.49 -1.19 0.90
N GLY A 72 -20.20 -0.15 1.32
CA GLY A 72 -20.56 1.03 0.50
C GLY A 72 -19.54 2.19 0.51
N ALA A 73 -18.37 2.05 1.13
CA ALA A 73 -17.35 3.11 1.15
C ALA A 73 -16.55 3.18 -0.16
N HIS A 74 -15.98 4.35 -0.46
CA HIS A 74 -14.81 4.46 -1.32
C HIS A 74 -13.64 3.74 -0.65
N LYS A 75 -12.88 2.95 -1.42
CA LYS A 75 -11.81 2.11 -0.86
C LYS A 75 -10.49 2.41 -1.53
N VAL A 76 -9.48 2.67 -0.70
CA VAL A 76 -8.10 2.83 -1.12
C VAL A 76 -7.26 1.78 -0.40
N ALA A 77 -6.54 0.96 -1.15
CA ALA A 77 -5.54 0.06 -0.60
C ALA A 77 -4.15 0.57 -0.97
N VAL A 78 -3.35 0.90 0.04
CA VAL A 78 -1.96 1.34 -0.13
C VAL A 78 -1.05 0.15 0.15
N PRO A 79 -0.41 -0.44 -0.87
CA PRO A 79 0.58 -1.48 -0.66
C PRO A 79 1.76 -0.95 0.15
N TYR A 80 2.34 -1.80 0.98
CA TYR A 80 3.47 -1.41 1.81
C TYR A 80 4.79 -1.77 1.14
N GLN A 81 5.42 -0.74 0.57
CA GLN A 81 6.54 -0.87 -0.35
C GLN A 81 7.78 -0.09 0.09
N SER A 82 7.70 0.67 1.18
CA SER A 82 8.76 1.54 1.67
C SER A 82 9.70 0.87 2.68
N GLY A 83 9.23 -0.16 3.41
CA GLY A 83 10.04 -0.90 4.38
C GLY A 83 10.35 -0.11 5.67
N ASP A 84 9.68 1.02 5.88
CA ASP A 84 9.90 2.00 6.95
C ASP A 84 8.67 2.22 7.85
N ALA A 85 7.72 1.28 7.86
CA ALA A 85 6.49 1.36 8.64
C ALA A 85 5.73 2.70 8.52
N PHE A 86 5.76 3.34 7.34
CA PHE A 86 5.10 4.63 7.07
C PHE A 86 5.64 5.81 7.90
N HIS A 87 6.88 5.73 8.39
CA HIS A 87 7.54 6.84 9.10
C HIS A 87 8.68 7.50 8.31
N GLY A 88 9.01 6.97 7.12
CA GLY A 88 10.18 7.40 6.38
C GLY A 88 10.03 8.81 5.81
N THR A 89 11.06 9.62 5.98
CA THR A 89 11.14 10.99 5.43
C THR A 89 12.36 11.17 4.52
N ARG A 90 12.97 10.07 4.08
CA ARG A 90 14.13 10.07 3.18
C ARG A 90 13.65 10.14 1.73
N LEU A 91 13.39 11.36 1.28
CA LEU A 91 12.90 11.66 -0.08
C LEU A 91 13.97 11.56 -1.17
N ALA A 92 15.22 11.25 -0.80
CA ALA A 92 16.33 11.08 -1.73
C ALA A 92 17.05 9.76 -1.46
N ALA A 93 17.40 9.07 -2.55
CA ALA A 93 18.33 7.95 -2.53
C ALA A 93 19.76 8.48 -2.33
N THR A 94 20.36 8.18 -1.18
CA THR A 94 21.71 8.65 -0.81
C THR A 94 22.57 7.49 -0.37
N ALA A 95 23.89 7.71 -0.21
CA ALA A 95 24.78 6.70 0.37
C ALA A 95 24.34 6.27 1.78
N ALA A 96 23.79 7.19 2.58
CA ALA A 96 23.28 6.91 3.92
C ALA A 96 22.02 6.01 3.92
N THR A 97 21.34 5.90 2.78
CA THR A 97 20.18 5.02 2.58
C THR A 97 20.46 3.91 1.57
N TRP A 98 21.75 3.64 1.27
CA TRP A 98 22.19 2.63 0.31
C TRP A 98 21.55 2.77 -1.08
N GLY A 99 21.28 4.01 -1.49
CA GLY A 99 20.61 4.31 -2.75
C GLY A 99 19.10 4.00 -2.76
N LEU A 100 18.48 3.81 -1.60
CA LEU A 100 17.04 3.54 -1.46
C LEU A 100 16.28 4.77 -0.96
N TYR A 101 14.99 4.81 -1.27
CA TYR A 101 14.02 5.74 -0.70
C TYR A 101 13.33 5.09 0.49
N PHE A 102 13.12 5.86 1.55
CA PHE A 102 12.30 5.49 2.70
C PHE A 102 11.34 6.66 2.92
N SER A 103 10.23 6.63 2.18
CA SER A 103 9.26 7.71 2.05
C SER A 103 7.83 7.16 2.13
N GLY A 104 7.59 6.25 3.09
CA GLY A 104 6.27 5.67 3.35
C GLY A 104 5.24 6.71 3.75
#